data_AF-A0A1E7X6N4-F1
#
_entry.id   AF-A0A1E7X6N4-F1
#
_cell.length_a   1.000
_cell.length_b   1.000
_cell.length_c   1.000
_cell.angle_alpha   90.00
_cell.angle_beta   90.00
_cell.angle_gamma   90.00
#
_symmetry.space_group_name_H-M   'P 1'
#
loop_
_entity.id
_entity.type
_entity.pdbx_description
1 polymer ?
#
loop_
_entity_poly.entity_id
_entity_poly.type
_entity_poly.pdbx_seq_one_letter_code
_entity_poly.pdbx_strand_id
1 'polypeptide(L)'
;MFRAATSLPPSEVLVPAIVPDGATQVYYTALGWVDPVVGNRLSSLRLIPASAYAADVPPVALVVTLAGMPVKCNPAVARSDSRGCPP
;
A
#
# COMPACT_ATOMS: atom_id res chain seq x y z
N MET A 1 -17.83 2.99 7.54
CA MET A 1 -18.14 3.24 6.12
C MET A 1 -17.47 2.15 5.29
N PHE A 2 -18.22 1.27 4.64
CA PHE A 2 -17.66 0.26 3.74
C PHE A 2 -17.31 0.93 2.41
N ARG A 3 -16.06 0.83 1.97
CA ARG A 3 -15.63 1.26 0.63
C ARG A 3 -15.38 -0.01 -0.18
N ALA A 4 -16.33 -0.33 -1.07
CA ALA A 4 -16.21 -1.49 -1.94
C ALA A 4 -15.04 -1.32 -2.92
N ALA A 5 -14.43 -2.42 -3.36
CA ALA A 5 -13.39 -2.37 -4.39
C ALA A 5 -13.89 -1.73 -5.70
N THR A 6 -15.18 -1.84 -5.99
CA THR A 6 -15.83 -1.17 -7.14
C THR A 6 -15.87 0.35 -7.05
N SER A 7 -15.61 0.93 -5.88
CA SER A 7 -15.48 2.38 -5.69
C SER A 7 -14.05 2.89 -5.87
N LEU A 8 -13.10 2.01 -6.20
CA LEU A 8 -11.75 2.42 -6.56
C LEU A 8 -11.77 3.15 -7.91
N PRO A 9 -10.93 4.19 -8.09
CA PRO A 9 -10.78 4.84 -9.38
C PRO A 9 -10.42 3.83 -10.47
N PRO A 10 -10.87 4.05 -11.71
CA PRO A 10 -10.49 3.20 -12.84
C PRO A 10 -8.98 3.19 -13.01
N SER A 11 -8.44 2.09 -13.53
CA SER A 11 -7.01 1.89 -13.77
C SER A 11 -6.40 2.88 -14.76
N GLU A 12 -7.24 3.53 -15.58
CA GLU A 12 -6.87 4.63 -16.46
C GLU A 12 -6.43 5.88 -15.68
N VAL A 13 -6.79 5.99 -14.40
CA VAL A 13 -6.45 7.11 -13.51
C VAL A 13 -5.44 6.69 -12.45
N LEU A 14 -5.69 5.57 -11.74
CA LEU A 14 -4.79 5.03 -10.72
C LEU A 14 -4.50 3.55 -10.99
N VAL A 15 -3.23 3.25 -11.24
CA VAL A 15 -2.74 1.89 -11.45
C VAL A 15 -2.35 1.28 -10.10
N PRO A 16 -3.01 0.19 -9.67
CA PRO A 16 -2.62 -0.52 -8.46
C PRO A 16 -1.33 -1.32 -8.69
N ALA A 17 -0.41 -1.30 -7.72
CA ALA A 17 0.79 -2.11 -7.68
C ALA A 17 0.96 -2.74 -6.29
N ILE A 18 1.39 -3.99 -6.25
CA ILE A 18 1.56 -4.76 -5.01
C ILE A 18 3.06 -4.85 -4.70
N VAL A 19 3.45 -4.74 -3.43
CA VAL A 19 4.84 -4.91 -3.00
C VAL A 19 4.94 -5.93 -1.87
N PRO A 20 5.81 -6.95 -1.99
CA PRO A 20 6.55 -7.33 -3.21
C PRO A 20 5.59 -7.86 -4.29
N ASP A 21 6.00 -7.80 -5.56
CA ASP A 21 5.19 -8.27 -6.67
C ASP A 21 4.78 -9.75 -6.49
N GLY A 22 3.54 -10.07 -6.80
CA GLY A 22 2.99 -11.43 -6.66
C GLY A 22 2.59 -11.82 -5.23
N ALA A 23 2.82 -10.96 -4.22
CA ALA A 23 2.29 -11.20 -2.89
C ALA A 23 0.75 -11.08 -2.87
N THR A 24 0.07 -12.04 -2.26
CA THR A 24 -1.41 -12.05 -2.20
C THR A 24 -1.96 -12.13 -0.77
N GLN A 25 -1.09 -12.29 0.21
CA GLN A 25 -1.47 -12.61 1.59
C GLN A 25 -0.58 -11.89 2.60
N VAL A 26 -1.15 -11.59 3.77
CA VAL A 26 -0.41 -11.16 4.96
C VAL A 26 -0.38 -12.34 5.93
N TYR A 27 0.80 -12.64 6.46
CA TYR A 27 0.99 -13.74 7.42
C TYR A 27 1.17 -13.18 8.82
N TYR A 28 0.57 -13.84 9.81
CA TYR A 28 0.60 -13.45 11.21
C TYR A 28 1.23 -14.54 12.07
N THR A 29 2.02 -14.12 13.05
CA THR A 29 2.52 -14.97 14.12
C THR A 29 1.38 -15.39 15.06
N ALA A 30 1.60 -16.41 15.90
CA ALA A 30 0.65 -16.81 16.93
C ALA A 30 0.33 -15.69 17.96
N LEU A 31 1.19 -14.67 18.04
CA LEU A 31 1.02 -13.50 18.90
C LEU A 31 0.23 -12.36 18.24
N GLY A 32 -0.19 -12.52 16.98
CA GLY A 32 -0.98 -11.54 16.24
C GLY A 32 -0.18 -10.44 15.52
N TRP A 33 1.15 -10.51 15.52
CA TRP A 33 2.02 -9.63 14.71
C TRP A 33 2.19 -10.15 13.30
N VAL A 34 2.35 -9.26 12.32
CA VAL A 34 2.79 -9.64 10.96
C VAL A 34 4.14 -10.37 11.06
N ASP A 35 4.24 -11.53 10.44
CA ASP A 35 5.45 -12.36 10.45
C ASP A 35 6.45 -11.87 9.39
N PRO A 36 7.60 -11.27 9.78
CA PRO A 36 8.58 -10.76 8.83
C PRO A 36 9.42 -11.87 8.18
N VAL A 37 9.41 -13.09 8.74
CA VAL A 37 10.18 -14.25 8.23
C VAL A 37 9.60 -14.73 6.91
N VAL A 38 8.30 -14.57 6.69
CA VAL A 38 7.68 -14.84 5.39
C VAL A 38 8.04 -13.71 4.42
N GLY A 39 8.96 -14.00 3.51
CA GLY A 39 9.51 -13.03 2.56
C GLY A 39 8.47 -12.50 1.57
N ASN A 40 7.66 -13.37 0.94
CA ASN A 40 6.66 -12.98 -0.06
C ASN A 40 5.29 -12.65 0.57
N ARG A 41 5.27 -11.75 1.55
CA ARG A 41 4.03 -11.26 2.19
C ARG A 41 3.65 -9.90 1.66
N LEU A 42 2.37 -9.62 1.53
CA LEU A 42 1.86 -8.31 1.13
C LEU A 42 2.28 -7.26 2.16
N SER A 43 3.17 -6.35 1.77
CA SER A 43 3.67 -5.27 2.64
C SER A 43 3.09 -3.91 2.26
N SER A 44 2.82 -3.70 0.96
CA SER A 44 2.25 -2.46 0.47
C SER A 44 1.35 -2.68 -0.75
N LEU A 45 0.24 -1.95 -0.78
CA LEU A 45 -0.57 -1.71 -1.97
C LEU A 45 -0.40 -0.24 -2.37
N ARG A 46 0.13 0.02 -3.55
CA ARG A 46 0.36 1.36 -4.09
C ARG A 46 -0.69 1.66 -5.14
N LEU A 47 -1.15 2.91 -5.19
CA LEU A 47 -1.98 3.44 -6.25
C LEU A 47 -1.19 4.57 -6.90
N ILE A 48 -0.66 4.29 -8.09
CA ILE A 48 0.21 5.19 -8.83
C ILE A 48 -0.62 5.85 -9.93
N PRO A 49 -0.59 7.17 -10.10
CA PRO A 49 -1.26 7.84 -11.20
C PRO A 49 -0.81 7.30 -12.55
N ALA A 50 -1.76 7.14 -13.48
CA ALA A 50 -1.41 6.95 -14.87
C ALA A 50 -0.62 8.17 -15.38
N SER A 51 0.22 7.98 -16.41
CA SER A 51 1.13 9.01 -16.92
C SER A 51 0.43 10.32 -17.29
N ALA A 52 -0.79 10.25 -17.83
CA ALA A 52 -1.61 11.40 -18.18
C ALA A 52 -2.01 12.27 -16.96
N TYR A 53 -2.00 11.72 -15.75
CA TYR A 53 -2.42 12.37 -14.51
C TYR A 53 -1.29 12.53 -13.49
N ALA A 54 -0.04 12.25 -13.88
CA ALA A 54 1.10 12.24 -12.96
C ALA A 54 1.38 13.60 -12.29
N ALA A 55 0.96 14.70 -12.93
CA ALA A 55 1.10 16.06 -12.38
C ALA A 55 -0.05 16.46 -11.43
N ASP A 56 -1.24 15.88 -11.62
CA ASP A 56 -2.47 16.34 -10.98
C ASP A 56 -2.92 15.44 -9.81
N VAL A 57 -2.57 14.16 -9.88
CA VAL A 57 -2.96 13.16 -8.88
C VAL A 57 -1.72 12.72 -8.11
N PRO A 58 -1.68 12.85 -6.78
CA PRO A 58 -0.55 12.36 -6.00
C PRO A 58 -0.63 10.83 -5.85
N PRO A 59 0.52 10.12 -5.87
CA PRO A 59 0.54 8.71 -5.53
C PRO A 59 0.21 8.50 -4.06
N VAL A 60 -0.43 7.38 -3.78
CA VAL A 60 -0.78 6.96 -2.42
C VAL A 60 -0.45 5.49 -2.23
N ALA A 61 -0.05 5.12 -1.02
CA ALA A 61 0.15 3.73 -0.65
C ALA A 61 -0.64 3.42 0.63
N LEU A 62 -1.07 2.16 0.73
CA LEU A 62 -1.44 1.49 1.96
C LEU A 62 -0.29 0.57 2.32
N VAL A 63 0.24 0.69 3.52
CA VAL A 63 1.25 -0.22 4.07
C VAL A 63 0.70 -0.95 5.27
N VAL A 64 1.09 -2.21 5.45
CA VAL A 64 0.69 -3.01 6.60
C VAL A 64 1.77 -2.90 7.66
N THR A 65 1.46 -2.32 8.81
CA THR A 65 2.42 -2.22 9.93
C THR A 65 2.67 -3.59 10.55
N LEU A 66 3.69 -3.69 11.42
CA LEU A 66 3.93 -4.91 12.20
C LEU A 66 2.69 -5.36 12.99
N ALA A 67 1.87 -4.43 13.46
CA ALA A 67 0.63 -4.71 14.17
C ALA A 67 -0.52 -5.18 13.24
N GLY A 68 -0.26 -5.38 11.95
CA GLY A 68 -1.30 -5.77 10.98
C GLY A 68 -2.22 -4.63 10.55
N MET A 69 -1.91 -3.39 10.92
CA MET A 69 -2.79 -2.25 10.65
C MET A 69 -2.45 -1.62 9.30
N PRO A 70 -3.43 -1.43 8.40
CA PRO A 70 -3.21 -0.68 7.16
C PRO A 70 -3.08 0.81 7.47
N VAL A 71 -2.03 1.45 6.98
CA VAL A 71 -1.77 2.88 7.12
C VAL A 71 -1.62 3.50 5.74
N LYS A 72 -2.34 4.61 5.51
CA LYS A 72 -2.20 5.42 4.31
C LYS A 72 -0.97 6.31 4.40
N CYS A 73 -0.16 6.34 3.35
CA CYS A 73 1.04 7.17 3.23
C CYS A 73 1.29 7.63 1.79
N ASN A 74 2.24 8.54 1.61
CA ASN A 74 2.74 8.96 0.31
C ASN A 74 4.06 8.23 0.01
N PRO A 75 4.10 7.36 -1.02
CA PRO A 75 5.30 6.58 -1.35
C PRO A 75 6.37 7.39 -2.11
N ALA A 76 6.06 8.62 -2.53
CA ALA A 76 6.98 9.48 -3.28
C ALA A 76 7.77 10.47 -2.40
N VAL A 77 7.52 10.49 -1.08
CA VAL A 77 8.27 11.33 -0.13
C VAL A 77 9.11 10.47 0.81
N ALA A 78 10.13 11.09 1.42
CA ALA A 78 11.03 10.41 2.34
C ALA A 78 10.28 9.85 3.56
N ARG A 79 10.78 8.76 4.15
CA ARG A 79 10.22 8.16 5.38
C ARG A 79 10.27 9.09 6.60
N SER A 80 11.17 10.08 6.58
CA SER A 80 11.27 11.11 7.61
C SER A 80 10.22 12.22 7.47
N ASP A 81 9.55 12.33 6.32
CA ASP A 81 8.37 13.19 6.15
C ASP A 81 7.20 12.55 6.89
N SER A 82 6.40 13.34 7.60
CA SER A 82 5.23 12.85 8.35
C SER A 82 4.17 12.18 7.48
N ARG A 83 4.18 12.43 6.17
CA ARG A 83 3.33 11.79 5.16
C ARG A 83 3.97 10.55 4.54
N GLY A 84 5.27 10.33 4.75
CA GLY A 84 6.03 9.23 4.18
C GLY A 84 5.56 7.87 4.69
N CYS A 85 5.89 6.81 3.95
CA CYS A 85 5.49 5.47 4.35
C CYS A 85 6.34 4.95 5.52
N PRO A 86 5.70 4.46 6.61
CA PRO A 86 6.43 3.85 7.72
C PRO A 86 7.18 2.59 7.25
N PRO A 87 8.24 2.20 7.98
CA PRO A 87 8.98 0.97 7.71
C PRO A 87 8.15 -0.30 7.91
#